data_AF-A0A8T4TW63-F1
#
_entry.id   AF-A0A8T4TW63-F1
#
_cell.length_a   1.000
_cell.length_b   1.000
_cell.length_c   1.000
_cell.angle_alpha   90.00
_cell.angle_beta   90.00
_cell.angle_gamma   90.00
#
_symmetry.space_group_name_H-M   'P 1'
#
loop_
_entity.id
_entity.type
_entity.pdbx_description
1 polymer ?
#
loop_
_entity_poly.entity_id
_entity_poly.type
_entity_poly.pdbx_seq_one_letter_code
_entity_poly.pdbx_strand_id
1 'polypeptide(L)'
;MKSEMAISRDMTIDEIFQRFPSKAQKLAQLMTNAGLHCVGCHASTFESVEQGMLGHGMSIEEVDSLVIELNKTLEERDENKEDIKFTEIAADKCKSFRKNPDHMFKISLIRGSCGWTYDFKFREKKAPAEVMFEDKGVKILLDKEQLDKFKGMVIDYVDGLQNVYIRS
;
A
#
# COMPACT_ATOMS: atom_id res chain seq x y z
N MET A 1 -12.21 -17.75 -3.15
CA MET A 1 -11.71 -17.98 -4.52
C MET A 1 -11.59 -16.62 -5.19
N LYS A 2 -10.39 -16.07 -5.35
CA LYS A 2 -10.17 -14.84 -6.12
C LYS A 2 -9.46 -15.24 -7.41
N SER A 3 -10.24 -15.49 -8.45
CA SER A 3 -9.73 -15.45 -9.81
C SER A 3 -9.58 -13.98 -10.18
N GLU A 4 -8.48 -13.35 -9.75
CA GLU A 4 -8.04 -12.11 -10.39
C GLU A 4 -7.62 -12.49 -11.80
N MET A 5 -8.46 -12.12 -12.78
CA MET A 5 -8.19 -12.38 -14.19
C MET A 5 -6.94 -11.63 -14.59
N ALA A 6 -5.88 -12.31 -15.04
CA ALA A 6 -4.63 -11.70 -15.46
C ALA A 6 -4.85 -10.60 -16.52
N ILE A 7 -3.99 -9.57 -16.50
CA ILE A 7 -3.92 -8.56 -17.56
C ILE A 7 -3.34 -9.21 -18.82
N SER A 8 -3.91 -8.92 -19.98
CA SER A 8 -3.38 -9.34 -21.28
C SER A 8 -3.16 -8.14 -22.20
N ARG A 9 -2.33 -8.31 -23.23
CA ARG A 9 -1.92 -7.23 -24.15
C ARG A 9 -3.05 -6.70 -25.04
N ASP A 10 -4.09 -7.51 -25.24
CA ASP A 10 -5.31 -7.18 -25.99
C ASP A 10 -6.31 -6.34 -25.18
N MET A 11 -6.14 -6.23 -23.86
CA MET A 11 -6.98 -5.35 -23.05
C MET A 11 -6.66 -3.89 -23.33
N THR A 12 -7.71 -3.06 -23.28
CA THR A 12 -7.55 -1.60 -23.28
C THR A 12 -7.06 -1.10 -21.92
N ILE A 13 -6.42 0.08 -21.92
CA ILE A 13 -5.95 0.72 -20.68
C ILE A 13 -7.14 1.00 -19.73
N ASP A 14 -8.28 1.40 -20.29
CA ASP A 14 -9.51 1.65 -19.52
C ASP A 14 -10.05 0.37 -18.87
N GLU A 15 -10.12 -0.75 -19.60
CA GLU A 15 -10.53 -2.04 -19.03
C GLU A 15 -9.62 -2.49 -17.90
N ILE A 16 -8.31 -2.28 -18.02
CA ILE A 16 -7.35 -2.61 -16.95
C ILE A 16 -7.64 -1.77 -15.71
N PHE A 17 -7.85 -0.46 -15.82
CA PHE A 17 -8.17 0.39 -14.67
C PHE A 17 -9.53 0.11 -14.05
N GLN A 18 -10.54 -0.20 -14.86
CA GLN A 18 -11.85 -0.60 -14.36
C GLN A 18 -11.80 -1.92 -13.59
N ARG A 19 -10.98 -2.88 -14.05
CA ARG A 19 -10.80 -4.16 -13.36
C ARG A 19 -9.94 -4.04 -12.10
N PHE A 20 -8.98 -3.12 -12.08
CA PHE A 20 -8.01 -2.95 -10.99
C PHE A 20 -7.98 -1.53 -10.41
N PRO A 21 -9.11 -0.98 -9.93
CA PRO A 21 -9.19 0.42 -9.50
C PRO A 21 -8.23 0.73 -8.34
N SER A 22 -8.04 -0.22 -7.42
CA SER A 22 -7.14 -0.05 -6.26
C SER A 22 -5.65 -0.05 -6.63
N LYS A 23 -5.28 -0.51 -7.83
CA LYS A 23 -3.90 -0.54 -8.33
C LYS A 23 -3.68 0.42 -9.50
N ALA A 24 -4.69 1.20 -9.89
CA ALA A 24 -4.68 2.06 -11.07
C ALA A 24 -3.48 3.01 -11.10
N GLN A 25 -3.12 3.62 -9.97
CA GLN A 25 -1.96 4.53 -9.89
C GLN A 25 -0.63 3.81 -10.19
N LYS A 26 -0.41 2.63 -9.60
CA LYS A 26 0.82 1.86 -9.82
C LYS A 26 0.89 1.31 -11.24
N LEU A 27 -0.23 0.80 -11.77
CA LEU A 27 -0.33 0.32 -13.14
C LEU A 27 -0.07 1.46 -14.14
N ALA A 28 -0.64 2.66 -13.89
CA ALA A 28 -0.39 3.83 -14.73
C ALA A 28 1.09 4.25 -14.73
N GLN A 29 1.76 4.18 -13.58
CA GLN A 29 3.19 4.48 -13.49
C GLN A 29 4.03 3.51 -14.32
N LEU A 30 3.73 2.21 -14.28
CA LEU A 30 4.43 1.20 -15.06
C LEU A 30 4.24 1.40 -16.57
N MET A 31 2.99 1.62 -17.01
CA MET A 31 2.69 1.93 -18.41
C MET A 31 3.40 3.19 -18.87
N THR A 32 3.42 4.24 -18.04
CA THR A 32 4.14 5.49 -18.33
C THR A 32 5.65 5.26 -18.46
N ASN A 33 6.25 4.46 -17.57
CA ASN A 33 7.66 4.11 -17.62
C ASN A 33 8.02 3.29 -18.86
N ALA A 34 7.08 2.45 -19.33
CA ALA A 34 7.19 1.73 -20.59
C ALA A 34 6.98 2.63 -21.82
N GLY A 35 6.73 3.93 -21.65
CA GLY A 35 6.62 4.92 -22.72
C GLY A 35 5.19 5.29 -23.12
N LEU A 36 4.18 4.71 -22.47
CA LEU A 36 2.78 5.11 -22.66
C LEU A 36 2.46 6.34 -21.79
N HIS A 37 2.98 7.51 -22.17
CA HIS A 37 2.71 8.76 -21.44
C HIS A 37 1.26 9.28 -21.60
N CYS A 38 0.50 8.70 -22.53
CA CYS A 38 -0.89 9.03 -22.80
C CYS A 38 -1.89 8.27 -21.92
N VAL A 39 -1.43 7.53 -20.91
CA VAL A 39 -2.26 6.78 -19.96
C VAL A 39 -3.16 7.76 -19.19
N GLY A 40 -4.39 7.97 -19.69
CA GLY A 40 -5.33 8.99 -19.19
C GLY A 40 -5.81 10.00 -20.23
N CYS A 41 -5.32 9.94 -21.47
CA CYS A 41 -5.87 10.70 -22.60
C CYS A 41 -7.06 9.94 -23.22
N HIS A 42 -8.06 10.63 -23.77
CA HIS A 42 -9.25 10.03 -24.39
C HIS A 42 -8.92 8.99 -25.49
N ALA A 43 -7.74 9.08 -26.12
CA ALA A 43 -7.28 8.09 -27.11
C ALA A 43 -7.02 6.71 -26.49
N SER A 44 -6.54 6.65 -25.24
CA SER A 44 -6.22 5.40 -24.52
C SER A 44 -7.45 4.60 -24.07
N THR A 45 -8.65 5.16 -24.19
CA THR A 45 -9.92 4.47 -23.87
C THR A 45 -10.28 3.40 -24.89
N PHE A 46 -9.82 3.52 -26.13
CA PHE A 46 -10.21 2.63 -27.23
C PHE A 46 -9.04 1.80 -27.81
N GLU A 47 -7.83 2.03 -27.32
CA GLU A 47 -6.60 1.41 -27.80
C GLU A 47 -6.16 0.30 -26.84
N SER A 48 -5.78 -0.88 -27.38
CA SER A 48 -5.18 -1.93 -26.57
C SER A 48 -3.76 -1.56 -26.14
N VAL A 49 -3.26 -2.18 -25.06
CA VAL A 49 -1.88 -1.98 -24.61
C VAL A 49 -0.89 -2.29 -25.75
N GLU A 50 -1.11 -3.38 -26.49
CA GLU A 50 -0.29 -3.74 -27.65
C GLU A 50 -0.33 -2.67 -28.74
N GLN A 51 -1.52 -2.20 -29.12
CA GLN A 51 -1.68 -1.20 -30.19
C GLN A 51 -0.99 0.12 -29.84
N GLY A 52 -1.14 0.58 -28.60
CA GLY A 52 -0.51 1.83 -28.15
C GLY A 52 1.01 1.72 -28.14
N MET A 53 1.56 0.60 -27.67
CA MET A 53 3.02 0.41 -27.65
C MET A 53 3.61 0.28 -29.05
N LEU A 54 2.98 -0.52 -29.93
CA LEU A 54 3.43 -0.67 -31.31
C LEU A 54 3.31 0.65 -32.09
N GLY A 55 2.26 1.44 -31.84
CA GLY A 55 2.08 2.77 -32.43
C GLY A 55 3.18 3.77 -32.05
N HIS A 56 3.86 3.53 -30.93
CA HIS A 56 5.00 4.30 -30.43
C HIS A 56 6.37 3.67 -30.78
N GLY A 57 6.40 2.63 -31.62
CA GLY A 57 7.63 2.02 -32.15
C GLY A 57 8.29 0.98 -31.23
N MET A 58 7.56 0.49 -30.22
CA MET A 58 8.03 -0.59 -29.36
C MET A 58 7.86 -1.95 -30.03
N SER A 59 8.68 -2.92 -29.65
CA SER A 59 8.62 -4.29 -30.16
C SER A 59 7.60 -5.13 -29.40
N ILE A 60 7.12 -6.22 -30.01
CA ILE A 60 6.22 -7.18 -29.34
C ILE A 60 6.82 -7.76 -28.05
N GLU A 61 8.13 -7.90 -27.98
CA GLU A 61 8.86 -8.36 -26.79
C GLU A 61 8.77 -7.35 -25.63
N GLU A 62 8.72 -6.05 -25.94
CA GLU A 62 8.55 -4.99 -24.94
C GLU A 62 7.11 -4.96 -24.43
N VAL A 63 6.13 -5.23 -25.30
CA VAL A 63 4.73 -5.40 -24.92
C VAL A 63 4.56 -6.56 -23.94
N ASP A 64 5.15 -7.72 -24.28
CA ASP A 64 5.07 -8.91 -23.42
C ASP A 64 5.77 -8.64 -22.07
N SER A 65 6.91 -7.93 -22.09
CA SER A 65 7.62 -7.53 -20.86
C SER A 65 6.77 -6.63 -19.97
N LEU A 66 6.07 -5.64 -20.54
CA LEU A 66 5.15 -4.79 -19.77
C LEU A 66 4.01 -5.60 -19.16
N VAL A 67 3.37 -6.49 -19.94
CA VAL A 67 2.26 -7.31 -19.43
C VAL A 67 2.71 -8.21 -18.27
N ILE A 68 3.92 -8.77 -18.34
CA ILE A 68 4.50 -9.53 -17.24
C ILE A 68 4.64 -8.65 -15.99
N GLU A 69 5.17 -7.43 -16.14
CA GLU A 69 5.38 -6.50 -15.02
C GLU A 69 4.06 -6.01 -14.39
N LEU A 70 3.04 -5.74 -15.23
CA LEU A 70 1.69 -5.40 -14.78
C LEU A 70 1.07 -6.54 -13.97
N ASN A 71 1.17 -7.78 -14.45
CA ASN A 71 0.66 -8.95 -13.73
C ASN A 71 1.42 -9.22 -12.44
N LYS A 72 2.74 -9.04 -12.42
CA LYS A 72 3.53 -9.13 -11.19
C LYS A 72 3.04 -8.13 -10.14
N THR A 73 2.67 -6.92 -10.55
CA THR A 73 2.06 -5.93 -9.66
C THR A 73 0.71 -6.39 -9.10
N LEU A 74 -0.04 -7.25 -9.81
CA LEU A 74 -1.26 -7.85 -9.28
C LEU A 74 -0.97 -8.88 -8.19
N GLU A 75 0.09 -9.67 -8.34
CA GLU A 75 0.51 -10.68 -7.35
C GLU A 75 1.19 -10.06 -6.12
N GLU A 76 1.85 -8.91 -6.29
CA GLU A 76 2.39 -8.12 -5.19
C GLU A 76 1.23 -7.63 -4.29
N ARG A 77 1.15 -8.23 -3.09
CA ARG A 77 0.33 -7.72 -1.99
C ARG A 77 0.99 -6.47 -1.49
N ASP A 78 0.54 -5.31 -1.98
CA ASP A 78 0.81 -3.96 -1.48
C ASP A 78 1.84 -3.93 -0.34
N GLU A 79 3.11 -3.99 -0.74
CA GLU A 79 4.24 -3.77 0.16
C GLU A 79 4.47 -2.26 0.37
N ASN A 80 3.45 -1.43 0.11
CA ASN A 80 3.40 -0.04 0.56
C ASN A 80 3.31 -0.03 2.10
N LYS A 81 4.43 -0.39 2.74
CA LYS A 81 5.06 0.49 3.71
C LYS A 81 4.96 1.88 3.10
N GLU A 82 4.12 2.75 3.66
CA GLU A 82 4.17 4.21 3.52
C GLU A 82 2.74 4.73 3.61
N ASP A 83 2.20 4.74 4.84
CA ASP A 83 1.42 5.90 5.27
C ASP A 83 1.16 5.95 6.79
N ILE A 84 1.99 5.26 7.57
CA ILE A 84 1.96 5.37 9.04
C ILE A 84 3.31 5.95 9.45
N LYS A 85 3.30 7.19 9.94
CA LYS A 85 4.51 7.89 10.38
C LYS A 85 4.44 8.11 11.87
N PHE A 86 5.57 8.01 12.56
CA PHE A 86 5.69 8.42 13.95
C PHE A 86 6.21 9.85 14.04
N THR A 87 5.66 10.62 14.98
CA THR A 87 6.35 11.85 15.41
C THR A 87 7.67 11.49 16.08
N GLU A 88 8.59 12.44 16.11
CA GLU A 88 9.89 12.23 16.77
C GLU A 88 9.71 11.87 18.24
N ILE A 89 8.77 12.54 18.93
CA ILE A 89 8.43 12.28 20.34
C ILE A 89 7.90 10.85 20.52
N ALA A 90 6.97 10.41 19.67
CA ALA A 90 6.42 9.06 19.75
C ALA A 90 7.48 7.98 19.51
N ALA A 91 8.36 8.18 18.52
CA ALA A 91 9.45 7.26 18.24
C ALA A 91 10.46 7.18 19.40
N ASP A 92 10.83 8.32 19.98
CA ASP A 92 11.80 8.39 21.08
C ASP A 92 11.26 7.75 22.36
N LYS A 93 9.98 7.98 22.66
CA LYS A 93 9.27 7.28 23.76
C LYS A 93 9.21 5.78 23.52
N CYS A 94 8.84 5.33 22.32
CA CYS A 94 8.82 3.90 21.99
C CYS A 94 10.20 3.26 22.16
N LYS A 95 11.28 3.95 21.78
CA LYS A 95 12.67 3.51 22.01
C LYS A 95 13.00 3.47 23.50
N SER A 96 12.60 4.47 24.27
CA SER A 96 12.83 4.52 25.72
C SER A 96 12.08 3.42 26.49
N PHE A 97 10.89 3.03 26.03
CA PHE A 97 10.12 1.91 26.61
C PHE A 97 10.59 0.53 26.14
N ARG A 98 11.45 0.47 25.12
CA ARG A 98 11.95 -0.77 24.54
C ARG A 98 12.99 -1.40 25.46
N LYS A 99 12.57 -2.38 26.27
CA LYS A 99 13.50 -3.20 27.07
C LYS A 99 14.35 -4.17 26.22
N ASN A 100 13.86 -4.60 25.04
CA ASN A 100 14.57 -5.51 24.13
C ASN A 100 14.44 -5.12 22.65
N PRO A 101 15.47 -5.40 21.82
CA PRO A 101 15.44 -5.16 20.38
C PRO A 101 14.40 -5.98 19.60
N ASP A 102 13.75 -6.96 20.20
CA ASP A 102 12.68 -7.73 19.53
C ASP A 102 11.26 -7.27 19.86
N HIS A 103 11.08 -6.23 20.67
CA HIS A 103 9.75 -5.73 20.97
C HIS A 103 9.10 -5.06 19.73
N MET A 104 7.89 -5.49 19.45
CA MET A 104 7.00 -4.96 18.41
C MET A 104 5.75 -4.37 19.06
N PHE A 105 5.20 -3.35 18.43
CA PHE A 105 4.02 -2.66 18.91
C PHE A 105 2.82 -2.97 18.04
N LYS A 106 1.83 -3.68 18.57
CA LYS A 106 0.55 -3.88 17.88
C LYS A 106 -0.37 -2.69 18.11
N ILE A 107 -0.93 -2.17 17.03
CA ILE A 107 -1.94 -1.12 17.07
C ILE A 107 -3.24 -1.68 16.52
N SER A 108 -4.32 -1.55 17.28
CA SER A 108 -5.65 -1.99 16.87
C SER A 108 -6.68 -0.90 17.15
N LEU A 109 -7.64 -0.76 16.25
CA LEU A 109 -8.80 0.12 16.46
C LEU A 109 -9.89 -0.64 17.23
N ILE A 110 -10.24 -0.17 18.42
CA ILE A 110 -11.36 -0.69 19.22
C ILE A 110 -12.49 0.35 19.26
N ARG A 111 -13.72 -0.14 19.40
CA ARG A 111 -14.90 0.71 19.53
C ARG A 111 -15.03 1.15 20.98
N GLY A 112 -14.83 2.44 21.24
CA GLY A 112 -14.96 3.06 22.56
C GLY A 112 -16.34 3.68 22.79
N SER A 113 -16.52 4.29 23.96
CA SER A 113 -17.77 4.91 24.41
C SER A 113 -18.19 6.15 23.59
N CYS A 114 -17.23 6.88 22.99
CA CYS A 114 -17.48 8.10 22.22
C CYS A 114 -16.79 8.11 20.85
N GLY A 115 -16.51 6.93 20.28
CA GLY A 115 -15.89 6.83 18.97
C GLY A 115 -14.92 5.66 18.85
N TRP A 116 -13.91 5.82 18.02
CA TRP A 116 -12.83 4.86 17.85
C TRP A 116 -11.70 5.17 18.82
N THR A 117 -11.15 4.15 19.47
CA THR A 117 -9.99 4.26 20.35
C THR A 117 -8.89 3.35 19.83
N TYR A 118 -7.65 3.83 19.92
CA TYR A 118 -6.48 3.04 19.54
C TYR A 118 -6.00 2.24 20.75
N ASP A 119 -5.92 0.92 20.57
CA ASP A 119 -5.37 -0.03 21.53
C ASP A 119 -3.92 -0.33 21.13
N PHE A 120 -3.00 -0.04 22.04
CA PHE A 120 -1.56 -0.21 21.82
C PHE A 120 -1.05 -1.34 22.70
N LYS A 121 -0.58 -2.43 22.08
CA LYS A 121 -0.16 -3.66 22.76
C LYS A 121 1.27 -4.05 22.41
N PHE A 122 2.02 -4.48 23.41
CA PHE A 122 3.36 -5.04 23.19
C PHE A 122 3.26 -6.50 22.72
N ARG A 123 4.09 -6.85 21.73
CA ARG A 123 4.23 -8.20 21.20
C ARG A 123 5.69 -8.53 20.94
N GLU A 124 6.07 -9.77 21.23
CA GLU A 124 7.40 -10.32 20.88
C GLU A 124 7.36 -11.16 19.61
N LYS A 125 6.17 -11.58 19.15
CA LYS A 125 5.97 -12.40 17.96
C LYS A 125 4.85 -11.85 17.09
N LYS A 126 5.07 -11.87 15.78
CA LYS A 126 4.11 -11.50 14.73
C LYS A 126 3.18 -12.66 14.39
N ALA A 127 1.89 -12.40 14.23
CA ALA A 127 0.93 -13.36 13.69
C ALA A 127 0.89 -13.32 12.14
N PRO A 128 0.54 -14.43 11.46
CA PRO A 128 0.52 -14.50 9.99
C PRO A 128 -0.50 -13.59 9.30
N ALA A 129 -1.55 -13.19 10.03
CA ALA A 129 -2.57 -12.25 9.54
C ALA A 129 -2.19 -10.76 9.74
N GLU A 130 -1.08 -10.47 10.42
CA GLU A 130 -0.63 -9.11 10.72
C GLU A 130 0.40 -8.65 9.69
N VAL A 131 0.37 -7.37 9.34
CA VAL A 131 1.42 -6.69 8.55
C VAL A 131 2.36 -5.97 9.51
N MET A 132 3.65 -6.02 9.21
CA MET A 132 4.68 -5.38 10.03
C MET A 132 5.19 -4.15 9.29
N PHE A 133 5.17 -3.02 9.98
CA PHE A 133 5.72 -1.75 9.53
C PHE A 133 6.91 -1.39 10.39
N GLU A 134 7.88 -0.69 9.82
CA GLU A 134 9.01 -0.16 10.56
C GLU A 134 9.17 1.31 10.19
N ASP A 135 9.11 2.18 11.20
CA ASP A 135 9.35 3.61 11.05
C ASP A 135 10.28 4.09 12.16
N LYS A 136 11.29 4.88 11.81
CA LYS A 136 12.29 5.45 12.74
C LYS A 136 12.92 4.45 13.72
N GLY A 137 13.00 3.16 13.36
CA GLY A 137 13.53 2.06 14.18
C GLY A 137 12.53 1.43 15.16
N VAL A 138 11.25 1.77 15.04
CA VAL A 138 10.13 1.20 15.80
C VAL A 138 9.36 0.24 14.89
N LYS A 139 9.20 -1.00 15.34
CA LYS A 139 8.44 -2.03 14.62
C LYS A 139 7.00 -2.06 15.10
N ILE A 140 6.06 -1.93 14.17
CA ILE A 140 4.62 -1.89 14.42
C ILE A 140 3.93 -3.06 13.73
N LEU A 141 2.92 -3.63 14.36
CA LEU A 141 2.07 -4.69 13.82
C LEU A 141 0.65 -4.13 13.65
N LEU A 142 0.07 -4.32 12.47
CA LEU A 142 -1.31 -3.96 12.17
C LEU A 142 -2.05 -5.13 11.54
N ASP A 143 -3.34 -5.24 11.85
CA ASP A 143 -4.21 -6.22 11.23
C ASP A 143 -4.53 -5.79 9.79
N LYS A 144 -4.45 -6.72 8.82
CA LYS A 144 -4.69 -6.45 7.39
C LYS A 144 -6.03 -5.75 7.13
N GLU A 145 -7.05 -6.08 7.90
CA GLU A 145 -8.40 -5.54 7.79
C GLU A 145 -8.50 -4.06 8.20
N GLN A 146 -7.54 -3.56 8.98
CA GLN A 146 -7.54 -2.19 9.47
C GLN A 146 -6.59 -1.28 8.70
N LEU A 147 -5.75 -1.83 7.80
CA LEU A 147 -4.74 -1.06 7.06
C LEU A 147 -5.30 0.19 6.39
N ASP A 148 -6.44 0.08 5.72
CA ASP A 148 -7.07 1.21 5.04
C ASP A 148 -7.48 2.34 5.98
N LYS A 149 -7.72 2.05 7.27
CA LYS A 149 -8.02 3.08 8.28
C LYS A 149 -6.76 3.74 8.83
N PHE A 150 -5.62 3.06 8.75
CA PHE A 150 -4.34 3.57 9.22
C PHE A 150 -3.50 4.22 8.11
N LYS A 151 -3.92 4.13 6.84
CA LYS A 151 -3.29 4.90 5.76
C LYS A 151 -3.51 6.39 5.97
N GLY A 152 -2.47 7.21 5.92
CA GLY A 152 -2.52 8.66 6.09
C GLY A 152 -2.10 9.12 7.49
N MET A 153 -1.87 8.19 8.41
CA MET A 153 -1.89 8.48 9.83
C MET A 153 -0.52 8.84 10.40
N VAL A 154 -0.49 9.92 11.18
CA VAL A 154 0.68 10.28 11.98
C VAL A 154 0.42 9.93 13.44
N ILE A 155 1.13 8.92 13.93
CA ILE A 155 1.10 8.47 15.31
C ILE A 155 1.92 9.45 16.15
N ASP A 156 1.24 10.15 17.04
CA ASP A 156 1.85 11.06 17.99
C ASP A 156 1.70 10.54 19.43
N TYR A 157 2.62 10.94 20.29
CA TYR A 157 2.56 10.64 21.71
C TYR A 157 2.35 11.94 22.47
N VAL A 158 1.18 12.06 23.10
CA VAL A 158 0.86 13.20 23.96
C VAL A 158 0.89 12.72 25.41
N ASP A 159 1.76 13.32 26.22
CA ASP A 159 1.89 13.02 27.64
C ASP A 159 0.71 13.66 28.39
N GLY A 160 -0.39 12.91 28.48
CA GLY A 160 -1.57 13.30 29.23
C GLY A 160 -2.39 12.06 29.53
N LEU A 161 -2.38 11.62 30.79
CA LEU A 161 -3.32 10.65 31.36
C LEU A 161 -3.85 9.61 30.34
N GLN A 162 -3.02 8.60 30.06
CA GLN A 162 -3.41 7.32 29.44
C GLN A 162 -4.03 7.35 28.02
N ASN A 163 -3.85 8.39 27.19
CA ASN A 163 -4.34 8.34 25.81
C ASN A 163 -3.29 8.75 24.76
N VAL A 164 -3.02 7.86 23.81
CA VAL A 164 -2.24 8.11 22.60
C VAL A 164 -3.20 8.64 21.52
N TYR A 165 -2.88 9.80 20.92
CA TYR A 165 -3.69 10.42 19.86
C TYR A 165 -2.98 10.32 18.52
N ILE A 166 -3.70 9.89 17.48
CA ILE A 166 -3.20 9.85 16.11
C ILE A 166 -3.91 10.96 15.32
N ARG A 167 -3.15 11.83 14.66
CA ARG A 167 -3.69 12.91 13.81
C ARG A 167 -3.84 12.42 12.37
N SER A 168 -5.00 12.73 11.78
CA SER A 168 -5.33 12.57 10.35
C SER A 168 -4.94 13.81 9.55
#